data_AF-A0AA43ZA91-F1
#
_entry.id   AF-A0AA43ZA91-F1
#
_cell.length_a   1.000
_cell.length_b   1.000
_cell.length_c   1.000
_cell.angle_alpha   90.00
_cell.angle_beta   90.00
_cell.angle_gamma   90.00
#
_symmetry.space_group_name_H-M   'P 1'
#
loop_
_entity.id
_entity.type
_entity.pdbx_description
1 polymer ?
#
loop_
_entity_poly.entity_id
_entity_poly.type
_entity_poly.pdbx_seq_one_letter_code
_entity_poly.pdbx_strand_id
1 'polypeptide(L)'
;EWSKQYAGGGKPNAMALKKQFNAIKYELYPWLRDIHRDAHAQPFAHLGKAWTTFFSDLKAGKQAHEPRFKKKGRCRDSFYVANDKFSLEGQAIRLPKIGTVAMTETLRFEGRTLGATVSRTADRWFVAVQVEVPEHQALRRRSG
;
A
#
# COMPACT_ATOMS: atom_id res chain seq x y z
N GLU A 1 15.31 -2.25 11.83
CA GLU A 1 16.45 -2.19 10.90
C GLU A 1 16.75 -0.78 10.40
N TRP A 2 15.82 -0.11 9.70
CA TRP A 2 16.05 1.28 9.25
C TRP A 2 16.54 2.21 10.38
N SER A 3 15.78 2.35 11.48
CA SER A 3 16.18 3.23 12.59
C SER A 3 17.51 2.80 13.25
N LYS A 4 17.88 1.51 13.21
CA LYS A 4 19.18 1.03 13.70
C LYS A 4 20.31 1.56 12.81
N GLN A 5 20.19 1.39 11.49
CA GLN A 5 21.16 1.89 10.52
C GLN A 5 21.27 3.41 10.57
N TYR A 6 20.15 4.11 10.74
CA TYR A 6 20.12 5.57 10.88
C TYR A 6 20.81 6.04 12.18
N ALA A 7 20.49 5.42 13.32
CA ALA A 7 21.12 5.74 14.61
C ALA A 7 22.63 5.49 14.60
N GLY A 8 23.11 4.51 13.82
CA GLY A 8 24.52 4.26 13.59
C GLY A 8 25.21 5.21 12.59
N GLY A 9 24.56 6.31 12.17
CA GLY A 9 25.11 7.28 11.22
C GLY A 9 25.07 6.84 9.75
N GLY A 10 24.44 5.70 9.44
CA GLY A 10 24.27 5.20 8.09
C GLY A 10 23.22 5.98 7.28
N LYS A 11 23.16 5.69 5.98
CA LYS A 11 22.11 6.17 5.05
C LYS A 11 21.25 4.97 4.62
N PRO A 12 20.21 4.61 5.38
CA PRO A 12 19.43 3.42 5.10
C PRO A 12 18.71 3.54 3.76
N ASN A 13 18.48 2.41 3.11
CA ASN A 13 17.81 2.34 1.82
C ASN A 13 16.73 1.26 1.83
N ALA A 14 15.50 1.64 1.48
CA ALA A 14 14.34 0.74 1.49
C ALA A 14 14.55 -0.48 0.58
N MET A 15 15.20 -0.31 -0.56
CA MET A 15 15.49 -1.38 -1.51
C MET A 15 16.58 -2.32 -0.99
N ALA A 16 17.58 -1.81 -0.27
CA ALA A 16 18.58 -2.65 0.38
C ALA A 16 17.94 -3.52 1.48
N LEU A 17 17.06 -2.94 2.30
CA LEU A 17 16.30 -3.68 3.31
C LEU A 17 15.36 -4.71 2.67
N LYS A 18 14.71 -4.37 1.56
CA LYS A 18 13.87 -5.30 0.79
C LYS A 18 14.69 -6.48 0.25
N LYS A 19 15.92 -6.24 -0.22
CA LYS A 19 16.84 -7.29 -0.68
C LYS A 19 17.21 -8.23 0.46
N GLN A 20 17.60 -7.69 1.62
CA GLN A 20 17.90 -8.47 2.82
C GLN A 20 16.69 -9.30 3.27
N PHE A 21 15.51 -8.70 3.33
CA PHE A 21 14.28 -9.41 3.66
C PHE A 21 13.97 -10.54 2.66
N ASN A 22 14.12 -10.29 1.36
CA ASN A 22 13.85 -11.30 0.34
C ASN A 22 14.76 -12.53 0.44
N ALA A 23 15.97 -12.40 0.99
CA ALA A 23 16.88 -13.52 1.20
C ALA A 23 16.40 -14.49 2.29
N ILE A 24 15.71 -13.97 3.33
CA ILE A 24 15.36 -14.74 4.54
C ILE A 24 13.85 -15.00 4.70
N LYS A 25 13.00 -14.30 3.94
CA LYS A 25 11.56 -14.20 4.23
C LYS A 25 10.82 -15.54 4.26
N TYR A 26 11.16 -16.50 3.41
CA TYR A 26 10.44 -17.78 3.35
C TYR A 26 10.94 -18.79 4.37
N GLU A 27 12.17 -18.62 4.85
CA GLU A 27 12.75 -19.43 5.93
C GLU A 27 12.17 -18.97 7.27
N LEU A 28 12.21 -17.66 7.54
CA LEU A 28 11.72 -17.09 8.80
C LEU A 28 10.19 -16.99 8.86
N TYR A 29 9.53 -16.79 7.72
CA TYR A 29 8.08 -16.61 7.64
C TYR A 29 7.46 -17.47 6.53
N PRO A 30 7.36 -18.81 6.72
CA PRO A 30 6.86 -19.73 5.70
C PRO A 30 5.47 -19.38 5.16
N TRP A 31 4.59 -18.85 6.02
CA TRP A 31 3.23 -18.40 5.70
C TRP A 31 3.18 -17.29 4.63
N LEU A 32 4.30 -16.62 4.33
CA LEU A 32 4.37 -15.65 3.23
C LEU A 32 4.19 -16.28 1.84
N ARG A 33 4.29 -17.61 1.72
CA ARG A 33 4.00 -18.34 0.47
C ARG A 33 2.51 -18.35 0.13
N ASP A 34 1.66 -18.23 1.15
CA ASP A 34 0.21 -18.33 1.01
C ASP A 34 -0.43 -16.98 0.69
N ILE A 35 0.28 -15.89 0.96
CA ILE A 35 -0.20 -14.53 0.68
C ILE A 35 0.29 -14.00 -0.67
N HIS A 36 -0.36 -12.93 -1.14
CA HIS A 36 0.09 -12.23 -2.34
C HIS A 36 1.38 -11.42 -2.11
N ARG A 37 2.28 -11.41 -3.11
CA ARG A 37 3.59 -10.72 -3.06
C ARG A 37 3.50 -9.27 -2.61
N ASP A 38 2.52 -8.53 -3.12
CA ASP A 38 2.46 -7.08 -2.90
C ASP A 38 2.19 -6.73 -1.44
N ALA A 39 1.53 -7.63 -0.69
CA ALA A 39 1.22 -7.42 0.71
C ALA A 39 2.48 -7.22 1.57
N HIS A 40 3.55 -7.99 1.32
CA HIS A 40 4.84 -7.83 2.00
C HIS A 40 5.87 -7.01 1.22
N ALA A 41 5.71 -6.85 -0.11
CA ALA A 41 6.66 -6.10 -0.92
C ALA A 41 6.41 -4.58 -0.93
N GLN A 42 5.14 -4.14 -0.92
CA GLN A 42 4.76 -2.72 -0.94
C GLN A 42 5.16 -1.95 0.33
N PRO A 43 5.11 -2.53 1.55
CA PRO A 43 5.53 -1.84 2.76
C PRO A 43 6.94 -1.24 2.70
N PHE A 44 7.87 -1.82 1.94
CA PHE A 44 9.20 -1.23 1.72
C PHE A 44 9.15 0.07 0.92
N ALA A 45 8.29 0.16 -0.11
CA ALA A 45 8.12 1.41 -0.86
C ALA A 45 7.46 2.49 0.02
N HIS A 46 6.49 2.10 0.86
CA HIS A 46 5.89 3.01 1.84
C HIS A 46 6.89 3.48 2.89
N LEU A 47 7.78 2.60 3.36
CA LEU A 47 8.88 2.94 4.26
C LEU A 47 9.80 3.99 3.63
N GLY A 48 10.26 3.75 2.40
CA GLY A 48 11.09 4.69 1.66
C GLY A 48 10.42 6.06 1.52
N LYS A 49 9.15 6.08 1.10
CA LYS A 49 8.36 7.32 0.98
C LYS A 49 8.25 8.05 2.32
N ALA A 50 7.94 7.35 3.41
CA ALA A 50 7.77 7.96 4.73
C ALA A 50 9.06 8.65 5.21
N TRP A 51 10.22 8.02 5.03
CA TRP A 51 11.50 8.62 5.38
C TRP A 51 11.90 9.76 4.46
N THR A 52 11.67 9.65 3.15
CA THR A 52 11.88 10.76 2.22
C THR A 52 11.04 11.99 2.60
N THR A 53 9.77 11.78 2.96
CA THR A 53 8.90 12.86 3.44
C THR A 53 9.43 13.45 4.75
N PHE A 54 9.82 12.63 5.72
CA PHE A 54 10.41 13.09 6.98
C PHE A 54 11.62 14.01 6.76
N PHE A 55 12.58 13.60 5.93
CA PHE A 55 13.75 14.44 5.65
C PHE A 55 13.41 15.71 4.84
N SER A 56 12.45 15.61 3.91
CA SER A 56 11.95 16.76 3.16
C SER A 56 11.30 17.80 4.07
N ASP A 57 10.49 17.36 5.04
CA ASP A 57 9.79 18.24 5.98
C ASP A 57 10.78 18.90 6.95
N LEU A 58 11.77 18.14 7.47
CA LEU A 58 12.87 18.69 8.26
C LEU A 58 13.63 19.79 7.51
N LYS A 59 13.98 19.55 6.23
CA LYS A 59 14.68 20.53 5.40
C LYS A 59 13.83 21.78 5.14
N ALA A 60 12.52 21.62 5.04
CA ALA A 60 11.58 22.71 4.83
C ALA A 60 11.20 23.47 6.12
N GLY A 61 11.77 23.11 7.28
CA GLY A 61 11.42 23.71 8.57
C GLY A 61 10.00 23.38 9.05
N LYS A 62 9.36 22.35 8.47
CA LYS A 62 8.03 21.90 8.87
C LYS A 62 8.14 20.96 10.07
N GLN A 63 7.07 20.89 10.86
CA GLN A 63 6.97 19.88 11.90
C GLN A 63 7.04 18.48 11.28
N ALA A 64 8.09 17.74 11.60
CA ALA A 64 8.34 16.40 11.08
C ALA A 64 8.37 15.40 12.24
N HIS A 65 7.72 14.25 12.05
CA HIS A 65 7.72 13.15 13.01
C HIS A 65 8.40 11.94 12.40
N GLU A 66 9.27 11.28 13.18
CA GLU A 66 9.93 10.06 12.71
C GLU A 66 8.89 9.01 12.29
N PRO A 67 9.08 8.34 11.12
CA PRO A 67 8.19 7.27 10.70
C PRO A 67 8.10 6.14 11.73
N ARG A 68 6.87 5.80 12.14
CA ARG A 68 6.59 4.72 13.09
C ARG A 68 5.80 3.60 12.42
N PHE A 69 6.02 2.37 12.87
CA PHE A 69 5.19 1.24 12.45
C PHE A 69 3.74 1.42 12.88
N LYS A 70 2.82 0.99 12.01
CA LYS A 70 1.39 0.90 12.34
C LYS A 70 1.20 -0.05 13.51
N LYS A 71 0.37 0.34 14.48
CA LYS A 71 0.02 -0.50 15.64
C LYS A 71 -1.15 -1.42 15.30
N LYS A 72 -0.97 -2.73 15.51
CA LYS A 72 -2.02 -3.74 15.36
C LYS A 72 -3.24 -3.38 16.24
N GLY A 73 -4.44 -3.46 15.67
CA GLY A 73 -5.70 -3.16 16.36
C GLY A 73 -5.97 -1.66 16.61
N ARG A 74 -5.04 -0.75 16.24
CA ARG A 74 -5.29 0.70 16.26
C ARG A 74 -5.26 1.32 14.88
N CYS A 75 -4.37 0.88 14.03
CA CYS A 75 -4.32 1.31 12.64
C CYS A 75 -5.22 0.43 11.78
N ARG A 76 -5.77 0.99 10.70
CA ARG A 76 -6.56 0.26 9.71
C ARG A 76 -5.73 -0.85 9.08
N ASP A 77 -6.25 -2.07 9.11
CA ASP A 77 -5.68 -3.20 8.39
C ASP A 77 -5.88 -3.00 6.89
N SER A 78 -4.79 -3.08 6.13
CA SER A 78 -4.79 -2.76 4.72
C SER A 78 -3.63 -3.40 3.99
N PHE A 79 -3.84 -3.81 2.74
CA PHE A 79 -2.79 -4.23 1.83
C PHE A 79 -3.01 -3.65 0.43
N TYR A 80 -1.90 -3.46 -0.29
CA TYR A 80 -1.89 -2.95 -1.64
C TYR A 80 -1.85 -4.09 -2.67
N VAL A 81 -2.42 -3.84 -3.84
CA VAL A 81 -2.38 -4.71 -5.00
C VAL A 81 -2.06 -3.85 -6.23
N ALA A 82 -1.00 -4.21 -6.95
CA ALA A 82 -0.60 -3.52 -8.18
C ALA A 82 -1.66 -3.67 -9.28
N ASN A 83 -1.70 -2.70 -10.20
CA ASN A 83 -2.70 -2.63 -11.26
C ASN A 83 -2.72 -3.85 -12.20
N ASP A 84 -1.59 -4.53 -12.37
CA ASP A 84 -1.49 -5.74 -13.18
C ASP A 84 -1.93 -7.02 -12.45
N LYS A 85 -2.31 -6.93 -11.17
CA LYS A 85 -2.66 -8.07 -10.30
C LYS A 85 -4.14 -8.18 -9.97
N PHE A 86 -4.97 -7.22 -10.36
CA PHE A 86 -6.42 -7.28 -10.18
C PHE A 86 -7.16 -6.88 -11.46
N SER A 87 -8.39 -7.36 -11.61
CA SER A 87 -9.32 -6.91 -12.65
C SER A 87 -10.64 -6.46 -12.03
N LEU A 88 -11.34 -5.58 -12.73
CA LEU A 88 -12.66 -5.10 -12.38
C LEU A 88 -13.62 -5.47 -13.51
N GLU A 89 -14.73 -6.10 -13.14
CA GLU A 89 -15.76 -6.56 -14.08
C GLU A 89 -17.12 -6.16 -13.51
N GLY A 90 -17.69 -5.07 -14.03
CA GLY A 90 -18.94 -4.49 -13.53
C GLY A 90 -18.87 -4.17 -12.03
N GLN A 91 -19.66 -4.90 -11.25
CA GLN A 91 -19.75 -4.76 -9.79
C GLN A 91 -18.92 -5.83 -9.06
N ALA A 92 -17.86 -6.36 -9.67
CA ALA A 92 -16.98 -7.35 -9.06
C ALA A 92 -15.51 -6.99 -9.25
N ILE A 93 -14.68 -7.41 -8.28
CA ILE A 93 -13.23 -7.31 -8.33
C ILE A 93 -12.61 -8.69 -8.23
N ARG A 94 -11.66 -9.01 -9.11
CA ARG A 94 -10.84 -10.21 -9.02
C ARG A 94 -9.52 -9.87 -8.37
N LEU A 95 -9.26 -10.44 -7.20
CA LEU A 95 -8.04 -10.24 -6.42
C LEU A 95 -7.16 -11.50 -6.44
N PRO A 96 -5.83 -11.34 -6.33
CA PRO A 96 -4.93 -12.49 -6.27
C PRO A 96 -5.14 -13.25 -4.95
N LYS A 97 -5.07 -14.58 -5.00
CA LYS A 97 -5.31 -15.53 -3.88
C LYS A 97 -6.74 -15.54 -3.31
N ILE A 98 -7.49 -14.45 -3.44
CA ILE A 98 -8.87 -14.31 -2.92
C ILE A 98 -9.90 -14.72 -3.97
N GLY A 99 -9.66 -14.43 -5.26
CA GLY A 99 -10.61 -14.70 -6.33
C GLY A 99 -11.55 -13.52 -6.60
N THR A 100 -12.69 -13.80 -7.22
CA THR A 100 -13.70 -12.80 -7.58
C THR A 100 -14.59 -12.50 -6.39
N VAL A 101 -14.74 -11.22 -6.06
CA VAL A 101 -15.54 -10.72 -4.94
C VAL A 101 -16.54 -9.69 -5.46
N ALA A 102 -17.81 -9.85 -5.11
CA ALA A 102 -18.83 -8.86 -5.42
C ALA A 102 -18.59 -7.57 -4.61
N MET A 103 -18.69 -6.43 -5.29
CA MET A 103 -18.63 -5.09 -4.73
C MET A 103 -20.05 -4.55 -4.55
N THR A 104 -20.18 -3.46 -3.77
CA THR A 104 -21.47 -2.77 -3.58
C THR A 104 -21.76 -1.74 -4.66
N GLU A 105 -20.73 -1.27 -5.36
CA GLU A 105 -20.81 -0.21 -6.37
C GLU A 105 -19.88 -0.60 -7.54
N THR A 106 -20.18 -0.14 -8.75
CA THR A 106 -19.25 -0.23 -9.87
C THR A 106 -18.16 0.83 -9.74
N LEU A 107 -17.02 0.66 -10.44
CA LEU A 107 -15.99 1.68 -10.45
C LEU A 107 -16.54 2.94 -11.10
N ARG A 108 -16.56 4.04 -10.33
CA ARG A 108 -17.10 5.33 -10.75
C ARG A 108 -16.40 5.96 -11.96
N PHE A 109 -15.10 5.71 -12.11
CA PHE A 109 -14.25 6.37 -13.09
C PHE A 109 -13.78 5.40 -14.16
N GLU A 110 -13.95 5.79 -15.42
CA GLU A 110 -13.42 5.09 -16.58
C GLU A 110 -12.06 5.70 -16.92
N GLY A 111 -10.98 5.03 -16.50
CA GLY A 111 -9.62 5.49 -16.72
C GLY A 111 -8.60 4.40 -16.43
N ARG A 112 -7.31 4.75 -16.54
CA ARG A 112 -6.24 3.78 -16.30
C ARG A 112 -6.13 3.48 -14.81
N THR A 113 -6.28 2.21 -14.43
CA THR A 113 -6.06 1.78 -13.05
C THR A 113 -4.57 1.80 -12.70
N LEU A 114 -4.23 2.43 -11.57
CA LEU A 114 -2.85 2.56 -11.06
C LEU A 114 -2.56 1.58 -9.91
N GLY A 115 -3.59 1.14 -9.20
CA GLY A 115 -3.45 0.23 -8.07
C GLY A 115 -4.73 0.16 -7.25
N ALA A 116 -4.78 -0.80 -6.34
CA ALA A 116 -5.86 -0.93 -5.37
C ALA A 116 -5.32 -1.09 -3.95
N THR A 117 -6.03 -0.55 -2.98
CA THR A 117 -5.80 -0.83 -1.56
C THR A 117 -7.03 -1.48 -0.98
N VAL A 118 -6.89 -2.72 -0.55
CA VAL A 118 -7.93 -3.46 0.18
C VAL A 118 -7.72 -3.20 1.67
N SER A 119 -8.81 -3.03 2.40
CA SER A 119 -8.74 -2.63 3.80
C SER A 119 -9.97 -3.07 4.60
N ARG A 120 -9.79 -3.23 5.91
CA ARG A 120 -10.85 -3.67 6.83
C ARG A 120 -11.17 -2.58 7.85
N THR A 121 -12.46 -2.29 8.01
CA THR A 121 -13.00 -1.35 9.00
C THR A 121 -14.33 -1.88 9.52
N ALA A 122 -14.51 -1.98 10.85
CA ALA A 122 -15.75 -2.43 11.49
C ALA A 122 -16.33 -3.70 10.84
N ASP A 123 -15.49 -4.74 10.70
CA ASP A 123 -15.82 -6.03 10.07
C ASP A 123 -16.28 -6.00 8.61
N ARG A 124 -16.11 -4.85 7.95
CA ARG A 124 -16.36 -4.70 6.51
C ARG A 124 -15.06 -4.54 5.75
N TRP A 125 -15.05 -5.06 4.52
CA TRP A 125 -13.95 -4.93 3.59
C TRP A 125 -14.25 -3.85 2.56
N PHE A 126 -13.25 -3.02 2.28
CA PHE A 126 -13.33 -1.92 1.33
C PHE A 126 -12.15 -1.99 0.38
N VAL A 127 -12.41 -1.70 -0.90
CA VAL A 127 -11.37 -1.51 -1.92
C VAL A 127 -11.35 -0.05 -2.35
N ALA A 128 -10.17 0.57 -2.29
CA ALA A 128 -9.91 1.88 -2.87
C ALA A 128 -9.07 1.70 -4.13
N VAL A 129 -9.64 1.98 -5.29
CA VAL A 129 -8.97 1.86 -6.60
C VAL A 129 -8.49 3.24 -7.03
N GLN A 130 -7.21 3.34 -7.37
CA GLN A 130 -6.60 4.54 -7.92
C GLN A 130 -6.76 4.52 -9.43
N VAL A 131 -7.35 5.57 -9.99
CA VAL A 131 -7.64 5.70 -11.42
C VAL A 131 -7.06 7.02 -11.91
N GLU A 132 -6.30 6.97 -12.98
CA GLU A 132 -5.82 8.13 -13.71
C GLU A 132 -6.93 8.58 -14.67
N VAL A 133 -7.41 9.81 -14.47
CA VAL A 133 -8.45 10.46 -15.27
C VAL A 133 -8.11 11.93 -15.49
N PRO A 134 -8.64 12.56 -16.55
CA PRO A 134 -8.55 14.01 -16.73
C PRO A 134 -9.13 14.79 -15.54
N GLU A 135 -8.60 15.97 -15.25
CA GLU A 135 -8.99 16.80 -14.10
C GLU A 135 -10.50 17.09 -14.03
N HIS A 136 -11.13 17.38 -15.18
CA HIS A 136 -12.58 17.62 -15.25
C HIS A 136 -13.41 16.42 -14.80
N GLN A 137 -12.90 15.19 -14.92
CA GLN A 137 -13.55 13.99 -14.41
C GLN A 137 -13.25 13.77 -12.93
N ALA A 138 -12.00 13.98 -12.51
CA ALA A 138 -11.59 13.83 -11.11
C ALA A 138 -12.42 14.72 -10.16
N LEU A 139 -12.78 15.92 -10.62
CA LEU A 139 -13.58 16.90 -9.88
C LEU A 139 -15.09 16.66 -9.94
N ARG A 140 -15.58 15.66 -10.70
CA ARG A 140 -17.01 15.32 -10.70
C ARG A 140 -17.44 14.99 -9.26
N ARG A 141 -18.59 15.50 -8.83
CA ARG A 141 -19.23 15.09 -7.57
C ARG A 141 -19.90 13.72 -7.73
N ARG A 142 -19.94 12.91 -6.66
CA ARG A 142 -20.76 11.68 -6.65
C ARG A 142 -22.21 12.11 -6.86
N SER A 143 -22.77 11.78 -8.01
CA SER A 143 -24.20 11.58 -8.18
C SER A 143 -24.54 10.31 -7.43
N GLY A 144 -25.51 10.39 -6.51
CA GLY A 144 -25.87 9.31 -5.58
C GLY A 144 -26.28 8.02 -6.26
#